data_AF-A0A0E0LXX0-F1
#
_entry.id   AF-A0A0E0LXX0-F1
#
_cell.length_a   1.000
_cell.length_b   1.000
_cell.length_c   1.000
_cell.angle_alpha   90.00
_cell.angle_beta   90.00
_cell.angle_gamma   90.00
#
_symmetry.space_group_name_H-M   'P 1'
#
loop_
_entity.id
_entity.type
_entity.pdbx_description
1 polymer ?
#
loop_
_entity_poly.entity_id
_entity_poly.type
_entity_poly.pdbx_seq_one_letter_code
_entity_poly.pdbx_strand_id
1 'polypeptide(L)'
;MAGAVAASSAAACTASLAPNPTARDPVRRRRVPPLVAAASRRHGSNASPLLSSLPRDPFLNPRLRFAAAAAAEEGMAAEASAATEGAEAKPFSVLFVCLGNICRSPAAEAVFRNLVSKRGLESMFLIDSAGTIGYHEGNKADSRMRSASKKRGIEVTSISRPVKPSDFRDFDLILAMDRQNYEDLLSSFERWRHREPLPDSGPKKVKLMCSYCKRHTESEVPDPYYGGPQGFEKVLDLLEDACESLLDSIVAENASVSA
;
A
#
# COMPACT_ATOMS: atom_id res chain seq x y z
N MET A 1 19.69 65.31 -32.91
CA MET A 1 18.23 65.05 -32.79
C MET A 1 17.59 65.18 -34.17
N ALA A 2 16.42 64.59 -34.36
CA ALA A 2 15.64 64.55 -35.61
C ALA A 2 16.34 63.89 -36.81
N GLY A 3 16.17 62.57 -36.94
CA GLY A 3 16.45 61.84 -38.18
C GLY A 3 15.18 61.74 -39.03
N ALA A 4 15.32 61.90 -40.35
CA ALA A 4 14.24 61.68 -41.30
C ALA A 4 14.24 60.22 -41.78
N VAL A 5 13.06 59.60 -41.91
CA VAL A 5 12.86 58.37 -42.69
C VAL A 5 11.58 58.49 -43.50
N ALA A 6 11.67 58.11 -44.77
CA ALA A 6 10.62 58.29 -45.76
C ALA A 6 9.51 57.24 -45.68
N ALA A 7 8.36 57.56 -46.29
CA ALA A 7 7.29 56.60 -46.55
C ALA A 7 7.73 55.52 -47.56
N SER A 8 7.20 54.30 -47.41
CA SER A 8 7.04 53.36 -48.52
C SER A 8 5.76 52.55 -48.35
N SER A 9 5.21 52.10 -49.48
CA SER A 9 3.82 51.67 -49.61
C SER A 9 3.54 50.27 -49.04
N ALA A 10 2.35 50.09 -48.47
CA ALA A 10 1.85 48.79 -48.06
C ALA A 10 1.29 48.01 -49.26
N ALA A 11 1.92 46.89 -49.60
CA ALA A 11 1.38 45.93 -50.56
C ALA A 11 0.41 44.97 -49.87
N ALA A 12 -0.87 45.02 -50.25
CA ALA A 12 -1.87 44.08 -49.77
C ALA A 12 -1.73 42.72 -50.48
N CYS A 13 -1.49 41.65 -49.73
CA CYS A 13 -1.61 40.28 -50.21
C CYS A 13 -2.87 39.63 -49.66
N THR A 14 -3.82 39.33 -50.55
CA THR A 14 -5.06 38.62 -50.25
C THR A 14 -4.88 37.10 -50.43
N ALA A 15 -5.16 36.34 -49.36
CA ALA A 15 -5.37 34.89 -49.41
C ALA A 15 -6.46 34.56 -48.37
N SER A 16 -7.73 34.49 -48.78
CA SER A 16 -8.38 33.28 -49.29
C SER A 16 -8.55 32.20 -48.23
N LEU A 17 -9.76 32.11 -47.65
CA LEU A 17 -10.13 31.06 -46.70
C LEU A 17 -10.33 29.73 -47.44
N ALA A 18 -9.64 28.68 -46.98
CA ALA A 18 -9.98 27.30 -47.31
C ALA A 18 -10.76 26.67 -46.13
N PRO A 19 -11.88 25.95 -46.36
CA PRO A 19 -12.63 25.28 -45.29
C PRO A 19 -11.91 24.02 -44.80
N ASN A 20 -11.85 23.83 -43.48
CA ASN A 20 -11.23 22.68 -42.83
C ASN A 20 -12.14 21.41 -42.93
N PRO A 21 -11.72 20.32 -43.60
CA PRO A 21 -12.58 19.17 -43.87
C PRO A 21 -12.43 18.04 -42.82
N THR A 22 -12.55 18.33 -41.52
CA THR A 22 -12.43 17.29 -40.45
C THR A 22 -13.46 17.36 -39.30
N ALA A 23 -14.67 17.85 -39.56
CA ALA A 23 -15.79 17.66 -38.62
C ALA A 23 -16.41 16.26 -38.79
N ARG A 24 -16.17 15.34 -37.84
CA ARG A 24 -16.87 14.04 -37.77
C ARG A 24 -17.98 14.06 -36.73
N ASP A 25 -19.20 13.87 -37.23
CA ASP A 25 -20.48 13.88 -36.52
C ASP A 25 -20.63 12.73 -35.50
N PRO A 26 -21.01 12.99 -34.22
CA PRO A 26 -21.01 11.99 -33.15
C PRO A 26 -22.38 11.29 -32.92
N VAL A 27 -23.04 10.75 -33.95
CA VAL A 27 -24.24 9.89 -33.76
C VAL A 27 -24.17 8.57 -34.52
N ARG A 28 -23.59 7.54 -33.89
CA ARG A 28 -23.81 6.14 -34.31
C ARG A 28 -23.98 5.20 -33.11
N ARG A 29 -25.25 5.01 -32.72
CA ARG A 29 -25.68 4.08 -31.66
C ARG A 29 -25.16 2.67 -31.95
N ARG A 30 -24.27 2.14 -31.10
CA ARG A 30 -23.89 0.72 -31.14
C ARG A 30 -25.04 -0.12 -30.60
N ARG A 31 -25.60 -1.01 -31.43
CA ARG A 31 -26.54 -2.05 -30.99
C ARG A 31 -25.78 -3.12 -30.21
N VAL A 32 -26.31 -3.55 -29.08
CA VAL A 32 -25.80 -4.66 -28.28
C VAL A 32 -26.54 -5.95 -28.71
N PRO A 33 -25.86 -7.08 -28.96
CA PRO A 33 -26.53 -8.36 -29.19
C PRO A 33 -27.04 -8.96 -27.85
N PRO A 34 -28.12 -9.77 -27.85
CA PRO A 34 -28.76 -10.24 -26.63
C PRO A 34 -28.02 -11.38 -25.93
N LEU A 35 -28.22 -11.49 -24.62
CA LEU A 35 -27.82 -12.61 -23.78
C LEU A 35 -28.49 -13.91 -24.25
N VAL A 36 -27.74 -15.00 -24.40
CA VAL A 36 -28.29 -16.36 -24.55
C VAL A 36 -28.10 -17.10 -23.22
N ALA A 37 -29.21 -17.47 -22.60
CA ALA A 37 -29.21 -18.29 -21.39
C ALA A 37 -29.04 -19.77 -21.74
N ALA A 38 -28.06 -20.43 -21.12
CA ALA A 38 -27.91 -21.88 -21.16
C ALA A 38 -28.52 -22.50 -19.89
N ALA A 39 -29.59 -23.27 -20.04
CA ALA A 39 -30.37 -23.81 -18.93
C ALA A 39 -29.68 -25.01 -18.25
N SER A 40 -29.92 -25.16 -16.95
CA SER A 40 -29.55 -26.37 -16.19
C SER A 40 -30.19 -27.63 -16.77
N ARG A 41 -29.46 -28.75 -16.76
CA ARG A 41 -30.05 -30.09 -16.76
C ARG A 41 -29.58 -30.86 -15.53
N ARG A 42 -30.55 -31.17 -14.66
CA ARG A 42 -30.40 -32.19 -13.63
C ARG A 42 -30.56 -33.57 -14.28
N HIS A 43 -29.82 -34.56 -13.82
CA HIS A 43 -30.22 -35.97 -13.89
C HIS A 43 -30.00 -36.59 -12.51
N GLY A 44 -30.98 -37.39 -12.06
CA GLY A 44 -30.80 -38.28 -10.92
C GLY A 44 -29.85 -39.44 -11.29
N SER A 45 -29.54 -40.44 -10.47
CA SER A 45 -30.00 -40.89 -9.15
C SER A 45 -29.82 -42.41 -9.18
N ASN A 46 -29.01 -43.00 -8.31
CA ASN A 46 -29.33 -44.19 -7.49
C ASN A 46 -28.10 -45.02 -7.05
N ALA A 47 -28.35 -45.87 -6.05
CA ALA A 47 -27.60 -47.05 -5.62
C ALA A 47 -26.41 -46.89 -4.66
N SER A 48 -26.77 -46.63 -3.39
CA SER A 48 -26.50 -47.44 -2.18
C SER A 48 -25.06 -47.82 -1.73
N PRO A 49 -24.83 -47.94 -0.40
CA PRO A 49 -23.52 -48.21 0.20
C PRO A 49 -23.33 -49.66 0.69
N LEU A 50 -22.08 -50.12 0.79
CA LEU A 50 -21.69 -51.28 1.62
C LEU A 50 -20.26 -51.10 2.18
N LEU A 51 -20.12 -51.31 3.50
CA LEU A 51 -19.02 -51.97 4.27
C LEU A 51 -17.52 -51.67 3.94
N SER A 52 -16.58 -51.68 4.90
CA SER A 52 -16.61 -52.09 6.32
C SER A 52 -15.40 -51.58 7.14
N SER A 53 -15.57 -51.63 8.47
CA SER A 53 -14.55 -51.95 9.50
C SER A 53 -13.31 -51.05 9.67
N LEU A 54 -13.38 -50.18 10.69
CA LEU A 54 -12.27 -49.96 11.64
C LEU A 54 -12.01 -51.24 12.46
N PRO A 55 -10.82 -51.39 13.05
CA PRO A 55 -10.73 -51.74 14.47
C PRO A 55 -9.98 -50.69 15.32
N ARG A 56 -10.30 -50.67 16.61
CA ARG A 56 -9.60 -49.92 17.67
C ARG A 56 -8.53 -50.81 18.34
N ASP A 57 -7.50 -50.17 18.89
CA ASP A 57 -6.86 -50.31 20.24
C ASP A 57 -6.83 -51.68 20.97
N PRO A 58 -6.01 -51.84 22.04
CA PRO A 58 -4.78 -51.14 22.46
C PRO A 58 -3.62 -52.17 22.65
N PHE A 59 -2.48 -51.80 23.28
CA PHE A 59 -2.00 -52.42 24.53
C PHE A 59 -0.53 -52.06 24.92
N LEU A 60 -0.34 -52.01 26.24
CA LEU A 60 0.90 -52.18 27.04
C LEU A 60 2.16 -51.33 26.74
N ASN A 61 2.34 -50.35 27.63
CA ASN A 61 3.63 -49.99 28.20
C ASN A 61 3.93 -50.95 29.38
N PRO A 62 5.17 -51.45 29.57
CA PRO A 62 5.74 -51.35 30.92
C PRO A 62 7.25 -51.09 31.01
N ARG A 63 7.57 -50.26 32.01
CA ARG A 63 8.87 -49.94 32.63
C ARG A 63 9.87 -51.09 32.80
N LEU A 64 11.15 -50.78 32.57
CA LEU A 64 12.35 -51.17 33.34
C LEU A 64 13.37 -50.00 33.16
N ARG A 65 13.85 -49.22 34.14
CA ARG A 65 14.49 -49.41 35.47
C ARG A 65 16.00 -49.72 35.45
N PHE A 66 16.73 -48.98 36.31
CA PHE A 66 18.16 -49.05 36.70
C PHE A 66 19.17 -48.50 35.65
N ALA A 67 20.25 -47.77 36.00
CA ALA A 67 20.70 -47.10 37.25
C ALA A 67 21.65 -45.91 36.84
N ALA A 68 21.71 -44.75 37.52
CA ALA A 68 22.64 -44.37 38.62
C ALA A 68 24.07 -44.95 38.49
N ALA A 69 25.20 -44.23 38.70
CA ALA A 69 25.55 -42.82 38.98
C ALA A 69 27.05 -42.62 38.53
N ALA A 70 27.85 -41.56 38.78
CA ALA A 70 27.81 -40.33 39.60
C ALA A 70 28.78 -39.28 38.96
N ALA A 71 28.55 -37.94 39.01
CA ALA A 71 28.93 -36.94 40.03
C ALA A 71 30.35 -36.32 39.91
N ALA A 72 30.45 -35.04 40.33
CA ALA A 72 31.64 -34.18 40.54
C ALA A 72 32.34 -33.54 39.31
N GLU A 73 32.74 -32.25 39.31
CA GLU A 73 32.47 -31.09 40.20
C GLU A 73 32.76 -29.78 39.42
N GLU A 74 31.93 -28.76 39.67
CA GLU A 74 32.14 -27.28 39.73
C GLU A 74 33.04 -26.47 38.76
N GLY A 75 32.57 -25.24 38.45
CA GLY A 75 33.34 -24.19 37.77
C GLY A 75 32.60 -22.88 37.48
N MET A 76 32.55 -21.96 38.46
CA MET A 76 32.32 -20.50 38.38
C MET A 76 31.17 -19.88 37.51
N ALA A 77 30.30 -19.15 38.22
CA ALA A 77 29.89 -17.76 37.97
C ALA A 77 29.51 -17.27 36.54
N ALA A 78 28.20 -17.14 36.31
CA ALA A 78 27.56 -16.04 35.59
C ALA A 78 26.19 -15.81 36.26
N GLU A 79 26.07 -14.83 37.16
CA GLU A 79 25.81 -13.41 36.87
C GLU A 79 24.34 -13.14 36.51
N ALA A 80 23.80 -12.07 37.10
CA ALA A 80 22.37 -11.82 37.10
C ALA A 80 21.88 -11.31 35.73
N SER A 81 20.79 -11.90 35.26
CA SER A 81 19.75 -11.12 34.60
C SER A 81 18.41 -11.64 35.10
N ALA A 82 17.92 -11.02 36.19
CA ALA A 82 16.52 -11.14 36.56
C ALA A 82 15.68 -10.71 35.36
N ALA A 83 14.58 -11.42 35.09
CA ALA A 83 13.75 -11.18 33.93
C ALA A 83 13.23 -9.73 33.91
N THR A 84 13.91 -8.87 33.16
CA THR A 84 13.31 -7.66 32.61
C THR A 84 12.34 -8.12 31.52
N GLU A 85 11.14 -8.55 31.93
CA GLU A 85 9.95 -8.46 31.08
C GLU A 85 9.68 -6.96 30.83
N GLY A 86 10.55 -6.35 30.03
CA GLY A 86 10.32 -5.03 29.48
C GLY A 86 9.06 -5.14 28.63
N ALA A 87 8.08 -4.30 28.93
CA ALA A 87 6.84 -4.25 28.15
C ALA A 87 7.20 -4.12 26.67
N GLU A 88 6.92 -5.17 25.89
CA GLU A 88 7.25 -5.22 24.47
C GLU A 88 6.50 -4.10 23.77
N ALA A 89 7.21 -3.01 23.46
CA ALA A 89 6.60 -1.79 22.98
C ALA A 89 5.90 -2.07 21.64
N LYS A 90 4.59 -1.81 21.57
CA LYS A 90 3.78 -2.04 20.37
C LYS A 90 4.50 -1.41 19.16
N PRO A 91 4.80 -2.18 18.09
CA PRO A 91 5.40 -1.63 16.87
C PRO A 91 4.58 -0.45 16.33
N PHE A 92 5.26 0.63 15.97
CA PHE A 92 4.62 1.82 15.40
C PHE A 92 4.07 1.48 14.02
N SER A 93 2.77 1.70 13.83
CA SER A 93 2.05 1.15 12.69
C SER A 93 1.69 2.20 11.64
N VAL A 94 2.17 2.00 10.42
CA VAL A 94 2.03 2.93 9.27
C VAL A 94 1.27 2.26 8.12
N LEU A 95 0.19 2.91 7.66
CA LEU A 95 -0.60 2.48 6.50
C LEU A 95 -0.48 3.47 5.34
N PHE A 96 0.00 3.00 4.20
CA PHE A 96 0.03 3.80 2.97
C PHE A 96 -1.25 3.62 2.16
N VAL A 97 -1.91 4.70 1.76
CA VAL A 97 -3.22 4.65 1.08
C VAL A 97 -3.20 5.41 -0.24
N CYS A 98 -3.58 4.74 -1.33
CA CYS A 98 -3.89 5.38 -2.60
C CYS A 98 -5.30 4.99 -3.08
N LEU A 99 -5.71 5.37 -4.30
CA LEU A 99 -7.00 4.94 -4.85
C LEU A 99 -7.13 3.40 -4.94
N GLY A 100 -6.37 2.77 -5.84
CA GLY A 100 -6.54 1.36 -6.19
C GLY A 100 -5.55 0.35 -5.59
N ASN A 101 -4.65 0.77 -4.70
CA ASN A 101 -3.63 -0.07 -4.04
C ASN A 101 -2.82 -1.03 -4.93
N ILE A 102 -2.55 -0.61 -6.17
CA ILE A 102 -1.68 -1.35 -7.10
C ILE A 102 -0.44 -0.57 -7.53
N CYS A 103 -0.31 0.71 -7.19
CA CYS A 103 0.77 1.53 -7.73
C CYS A 103 1.47 2.39 -6.66
N ARG A 104 0.87 3.52 -6.27
CA ARG A 104 1.50 4.50 -5.38
C ARG A 104 1.68 3.97 -3.94
N SER A 105 0.64 3.41 -3.31
CA SER A 105 0.77 2.91 -1.94
C SER A 105 1.62 1.64 -1.78
N PRO A 106 1.60 0.63 -2.68
CA PRO A 106 2.56 -0.47 -2.66
C PRO A 106 4.02 -0.03 -2.83
N ALA A 107 4.28 0.99 -3.66
CA ALA A 107 5.62 1.55 -3.80
C ALA A 107 6.06 2.23 -2.50
N ALA A 108 5.19 3.03 -1.87
CA ALA A 108 5.49 3.71 -0.62
C ALA A 108 5.81 2.72 0.52
N GLU A 109 5.01 1.66 0.64
CA GLU A 109 5.20 0.56 1.58
C GLU A 109 6.56 -0.13 1.39
N ALA A 110 6.93 -0.45 0.15
CA ALA A 110 8.21 -1.09 -0.16
C ALA A 110 9.42 -0.16 0.06
N VAL A 111 9.30 1.12 -0.30
CA VAL A 111 10.33 2.15 -0.05
C VAL A 111 10.55 2.33 1.45
N PHE A 112 9.48 2.52 2.22
CA PHE A 112 9.56 2.70 3.68
C PHE A 112 10.12 1.46 4.37
N ARG A 113 9.65 0.25 4.01
CA ARG A 113 10.19 -1.01 4.54
C ARG A 113 11.68 -1.18 4.21
N ASN A 114 12.12 -0.82 3.01
CA ASN A 114 13.52 -0.87 2.63
C ASN A 114 14.39 0.09 3.47
N LEU A 115 13.90 1.28 3.79
CA LEU A 115 14.58 2.24 4.65
C LEU A 115 14.63 1.79 6.11
N VAL A 116 13.53 1.24 6.64
CA VAL A 116 13.47 0.64 7.98
C VAL A 116 14.48 -0.52 8.12
N SER A 117 14.52 -1.43 7.14
CA SER A 117 15.51 -2.52 7.13
C SER A 117 16.95 -2.06 7.00
N LYS A 118 17.23 -1.03 6.18
CA LYS A 118 18.57 -0.43 6.09
C LYS A 118 19.06 0.17 7.42
N ARG A 119 18.15 0.48 8.35
CA ARG A 119 18.47 0.99 9.69
C ARG A 119 18.35 -0.08 10.81
N GLY A 120 17.97 -1.32 10.48
CA GLY A 120 17.79 -2.39 11.46
C GLY A 120 16.61 -2.17 12.43
N LEU A 121 15.56 -1.49 11.99
CA LEU A 121 14.42 -1.06 12.82
C LEU A 121 13.16 -1.91 12.61
N GLU A 122 13.23 -3.07 11.94
CA GLU A 122 12.06 -3.86 11.52
C GLU A 122 11.12 -4.23 12.68
N SER A 123 11.65 -4.58 13.85
CA SER A 123 10.85 -4.92 15.03
C SER A 123 10.04 -3.74 15.58
N MET A 124 10.43 -2.51 15.27
CA MET A 124 9.77 -1.29 15.74
C MET A 124 8.59 -0.85 14.85
N PHE A 125 8.38 -1.48 13.68
CA PHE A 125 7.41 -1.01 12.69
C PHE A 125 6.47 -2.10 12.16
N LEU A 126 5.18 -1.77 12.11
CA LEU A 126 4.19 -2.51 11.31
C LEU A 126 3.86 -1.69 10.05
N ILE A 127 4.12 -2.26 8.87
CA ILE A 127 4.10 -1.52 7.60
C ILE A 127 3.19 -2.24 6.60
N ASP A 128 2.14 -1.55 6.13
CA ASP A 128 1.15 -2.09 5.20
C ASP A 128 0.66 -1.04 4.18
N SER A 129 -0.07 -1.46 3.14
CA SER A 129 -0.77 -0.56 2.23
C SER A 129 -2.20 -0.98 1.92
N ALA A 130 -3.03 0.00 1.57
CA ALA A 130 -4.44 -0.18 1.23
C ALA A 130 -4.94 0.80 0.15
N GLY A 131 -6.19 0.60 -0.26
CA GLY A 131 -6.88 1.34 -1.33
C GLY A 131 -8.20 1.94 -0.88
N THR A 132 -8.54 3.17 -1.30
CA THR A 132 -9.86 3.74 -1.02
C THR A 132 -10.99 3.03 -1.78
N ILE A 133 -10.65 2.27 -2.83
CA ILE A 133 -11.57 1.36 -3.54
C ILE A 133 -11.09 -0.10 -3.53
N GLY A 134 -12.03 -1.04 -3.52
CA GLY A 134 -11.76 -2.49 -3.59
C GLY A 134 -11.65 -3.08 -5.01
N TYR A 135 -11.68 -2.26 -6.07
CA TYR A 135 -11.77 -2.75 -7.46
C TYR A 135 -10.61 -3.68 -7.88
N HIS A 136 -9.44 -3.54 -7.24
CA HIS A 136 -8.27 -4.35 -7.50
C HIS A 136 -7.93 -5.37 -6.41
N GLU A 137 -8.82 -5.63 -5.43
CA GLU A 137 -8.54 -6.54 -4.31
C GLU A 137 -8.00 -7.92 -4.77
N GLY A 138 -6.94 -8.40 -4.12
CA GLY A 138 -6.23 -9.63 -4.46
C GLY A 138 -5.22 -9.53 -5.61
N ASN A 139 -5.17 -8.42 -6.36
CA ASN A 139 -4.18 -8.24 -7.42
C ASN A 139 -2.79 -7.88 -6.87
N LYS A 140 -1.74 -8.27 -7.60
CA LYS A 140 -0.37 -7.78 -7.36
C LYS A 140 -0.24 -6.32 -7.79
N ALA A 141 0.74 -5.62 -7.22
CA ALA A 141 1.15 -4.30 -7.70
C ALA A 141 1.49 -4.28 -9.21
N ASP A 142 1.28 -3.12 -9.84
CA ASP A 142 1.47 -2.82 -11.24
C ASP A 142 2.89 -3.19 -11.70
N SER A 143 2.98 -3.90 -12.82
CA SER A 143 4.24 -4.43 -13.35
C SER A 143 5.26 -3.35 -13.70
N ARG A 144 4.83 -2.14 -14.09
CA ARG A 144 5.69 -1.00 -14.41
C ARG A 144 6.26 -0.38 -13.14
N MET A 145 5.44 -0.22 -12.10
CA MET A 145 5.90 0.26 -10.80
C MET A 145 6.88 -0.73 -10.14
N ARG A 146 6.55 -2.04 -10.17
CA ARG A 146 7.47 -3.10 -9.74
C ARG A 146 8.78 -3.09 -10.52
N SER A 147 8.74 -2.84 -11.83
CA SER A 147 9.93 -2.74 -12.68
C SER A 147 10.77 -1.50 -12.37
N ALA A 148 10.16 -0.34 -12.14
CA ALA A 148 10.88 0.88 -11.74
C ALA A 148 11.55 0.73 -10.38
N SER A 149 10.79 0.29 -9.36
CA SER A 149 11.29 0.04 -8.00
C SER A 149 12.47 -0.95 -7.98
N LYS A 150 12.39 -2.02 -8.80
CA LYS A 150 13.45 -3.02 -8.88
C LYS A 150 14.78 -2.47 -9.41
N LYS A 151 14.78 -1.45 -10.28
CA LYS A 151 16.02 -0.76 -10.71
C LYS A 151 16.74 -0.08 -9.54
N ARG A 152 15.98 0.34 -8.51
CA ARG A 152 16.48 0.97 -7.28
C ARG A 152 16.81 -0.04 -6.17
N GLY A 153 16.72 -1.34 -6.47
CA GLY A 153 16.93 -2.41 -5.49
C GLY A 153 15.75 -2.61 -4.52
N ILE A 154 14.56 -2.09 -4.84
CA ILE A 154 13.37 -2.14 -3.99
C ILE A 154 12.37 -3.14 -4.59
N GLU A 155 12.00 -4.18 -3.83
CA GLU A 155 11.01 -5.16 -4.28
C GLU A 155 9.61 -4.82 -3.73
N VAL A 156 8.67 -4.56 -4.64
CA VAL A 156 7.26 -4.33 -4.31
C VAL A 156 6.50 -5.66 -4.39
N THR A 157 6.13 -6.19 -3.22
CA THR A 157 5.48 -7.49 -3.02
C THR A 157 3.99 -7.40 -2.65
N SER A 158 3.47 -6.20 -2.38
CA SER A 158 2.11 -5.98 -1.86
C SER A 158 1.01 -6.59 -2.72
N ILE A 159 -0.01 -7.10 -2.04
CA ILE A 159 -1.27 -7.55 -2.62
C ILE A 159 -2.35 -6.52 -2.29
N SER A 160 -3.06 -6.06 -3.31
CA SER A 160 -4.05 -5.00 -3.21
C SER A 160 -5.18 -5.39 -2.24
N ARG A 161 -5.53 -4.49 -1.32
CA ARG A 161 -6.70 -4.59 -0.42
C ARG A 161 -7.42 -3.25 -0.28
N PRO A 162 -8.75 -3.23 -0.05
CA PRO A 162 -9.43 -2.01 0.37
C PRO A 162 -9.02 -1.63 1.81
N VAL A 163 -9.14 -0.34 2.12
CA VAL A 163 -9.16 0.18 3.49
C VAL A 163 -10.40 -0.35 4.21
N LYS A 164 -10.27 -0.65 5.50
CA LYS A 164 -11.31 -1.22 6.37
C LYS A 164 -11.50 -0.32 7.62
N PRO A 165 -12.65 -0.39 8.30
CA PRO A 165 -12.88 0.34 9.55
C PRO A 165 -11.81 0.06 10.62
N SER A 166 -11.32 -1.18 10.68
CA SER A 166 -10.26 -1.60 11.60
C SER A 166 -8.95 -0.83 11.38
N ASP A 167 -8.63 -0.41 10.16
CA ASP A 167 -7.39 0.32 9.87
C ASP A 167 -7.26 1.62 10.70
N PHE A 168 -8.37 2.30 11.00
CA PHE A 168 -8.39 3.49 11.86
C PHE A 168 -8.16 3.19 13.35
N ARG A 169 -8.42 1.95 13.79
CA ARG A 169 -8.09 1.46 15.14
C ARG A 169 -6.63 1.05 15.20
N ASP A 170 -6.22 0.18 14.28
CA ASP A 170 -5.02 -0.63 14.39
C ASP A 170 -3.75 0.16 14.06
N PHE A 171 -3.80 1.04 13.04
CA PHE A 171 -2.68 1.87 12.60
C PHE A 171 -2.55 3.16 13.39
N ASP A 172 -1.32 3.60 13.65
CA ASP A 172 -1.01 4.84 14.36
C ASP A 172 -0.92 6.04 13.40
N LEU A 173 -0.51 5.80 12.14
CA LEU A 173 -0.41 6.80 11.07
C LEU A 173 -0.97 6.26 9.74
N ILE A 174 -1.77 7.07 9.04
CA ILE A 174 -2.35 6.75 7.74
C ILE A 174 -1.95 7.82 6.72
N LEU A 175 -1.27 7.41 5.64
CA LEU A 175 -0.64 8.32 4.67
C LEU A 175 -1.35 8.24 3.31
N ALA A 176 -2.15 9.27 3.02
CA ALA A 176 -2.84 9.44 1.74
C ALA A 176 -1.86 9.95 0.66
N MET A 177 -1.86 9.30 -0.51
CA MET A 177 -0.99 9.68 -1.63
C MET A 177 -1.39 11.00 -2.30
N ASP A 178 -2.69 11.28 -2.39
CA ASP A 178 -3.23 12.51 -2.96
C ASP A 178 -4.40 13.07 -2.12
N ARG A 179 -4.85 14.29 -2.44
CA ARG A 179 -5.89 14.99 -1.67
C ARG A 179 -7.26 14.33 -1.81
N GLN A 180 -7.53 13.66 -2.93
CA GLN A 180 -8.76 12.87 -3.11
C GLN A 180 -8.74 11.66 -2.17
N ASN A 181 -7.62 10.95 -2.05
CA ASN A 181 -7.49 9.80 -1.15
C ASN A 181 -7.62 10.23 0.32
N TYR A 182 -7.15 11.42 0.67
CA TYR A 182 -7.36 12.03 1.99
C TYR A 182 -8.86 12.30 2.25
N GLU A 183 -9.56 12.94 1.31
CA GLU A 183 -11.01 13.20 1.42
C GLU A 183 -11.84 11.90 1.45
N ASP A 184 -11.48 10.89 0.65
CA ASP A 184 -12.10 9.57 0.62
C ASP A 184 -11.96 8.84 1.95
N LEU A 185 -10.78 8.92 2.60
CA LEU A 185 -10.52 8.33 3.91
C LEU A 185 -11.38 8.98 4.99
N LEU A 186 -11.41 10.32 5.07
CA LEU A 186 -12.24 11.04 6.03
C LEU A 186 -13.74 10.75 5.81
N SER A 187 -14.18 10.72 4.55
CA SER A 187 -15.55 10.37 4.19
C SER A 187 -15.91 8.91 4.53
N SER A 188 -14.93 8.01 4.48
CA SER A 188 -15.11 6.60 4.88
C SER A 188 -15.18 6.45 6.39
N PHE A 189 -14.29 7.12 7.14
CA PHE A 189 -14.36 7.20 8.60
C PHE A 189 -15.73 7.72 9.07
N GLU A 190 -16.20 8.84 8.51
CA GLU A 190 -17.50 9.42 8.84
C GLU A 190 -18.65 8.44 8.59
N ARG A 191 -18.63 7.70 7.48
CA ARG A 191 -19.66 6.67 7.20
C ARG A 191 -19.59 5.45 8.13
N TRP A 192 -18.41 5.11 8.64
CA TRP A 192 -18.18 3.92 9.47
C TRP A 192 -18.39 4.18 10.96
N ARG A 193 -18.06 5.36 11.50
CA ARG A 193 -18.28 5.69 12.92
C ARG A 193 -19.76 5.68 13.34
N HIS A 194 -20.68 5.85 12.38
CA HIS A 194 -22.13 5.70 12.60
C HIS A 194 -22.61 4.23 12.57
N ARG A 195 -21.74 3.27 12.27
CA ARG A 195 -22.05 1.84 12.12
C ARG A 195 -21.33 0.95 13.12
N GLU A 196 -20.10 1.28 13.47
CA GLU A 196 -19.31 0.57 14.50
C GLU A 196 -18.44 1.54 15.31
N PRO A 197 -18.02 1.17 16.54
CA PRO A 197 -17.12 1.98 17.35
C PRO A 197 -15.75 2.18 16.67
N LEU A 198 -15.42 3.43 16.40
CA LEU A 198 -14.12 3.89 15.92
C LEU A 198 -13.59 5.01 16.84
N PRO A 199 -12.26 5.14 17.00
CA PRO A 199 -11.67 6.16 17.87
C PRO A 199 -11.77 7.55 17.26
N ASP A 200 -12.13 8.56 18.06
CA ASP A 200 -12.19 9.98 17.65
C ASP A 200 -10.84 10.53 17.16
N SER A 201 -9.73 9.84 17.46
CA SER A 201 -8.41 10.15 16.92
C SER A 201 -8.22 9.72 15.47
N GLY A 202 -9.06 8.86 14.91
CA GLY A 202 -8.94 8.31 13.54
C GLY A 202 -8.64 9.35 12.46
N PRO A 203 -9.42 10.45 12.33
CA PRO A 203 -9.15 11.53 11.39
C PRO A 203 -7.80 12.22 11.59
N LYS A 204 -7.34 12.34 12.84
CA LYS A 204 -6.06 12.99 13.20
C LYS A 204 -4.84 12.16 12.80
N LYS A 205 -5.02 10.84 12.62
CA LYS A 205 -3.99 9.93 12.11
C LYS A 205 -3.79 10.05 10.60
N VAL A 206 -4.74 10.64 9.86
CA VAL A 206 -4.66 10.77 8.40
C VAL A 206 -3.82 12.00 8.04
N LYS A 207 -2.77 11.83 7.23
CA LYS A 207 -1.93 12.90 6.69
C LYS A 207 -1.67 12.67 5.19
N LEU A 208 -1.22 13.70 4.48
CA LEU A 208 -0.74 13.58 3.10
C LEU A 208 0.70 13.08 3.08
N MET A 209 1.03 12.15 2.19
CA MET A 209 2.38 11.60 2.03
C MET A 209 3.43 12.72 1.84
N CYS A 210 3.15 13.65 0.92
CA CYS A 210 4.08 14.73 0.60
C CYS A 210 4.19 15.81 1.70
N SER A 211 3.39 15.76 2.77
CA SER A 211 3.64 16.63 3.94
C SER A 211 4.95 16.30 4.68
N TYR A 212 5.56 15.15 4.34
CA TYR A 212 6.87 14.73 4.83
C TYR A 212 8.02 15.01 3.84
N CYS A 213 7.76 15.45 2.60
CA CYS A 213 8.82 15.82 1.65
C CYS A 213 9.71 16.95 2.20
N LYS A 214 11.03 16.85 2.01
CA LYS A 214 12.01 17.89 2.37
C LYS A 214 12.77 18.42 1.17
N ARG A 215 13.05 17.58 0.17
CA ARG A 215 13.74 17.93 -1.08
C ARG A 215 12.75 18.39 -2.17
N HIS A 216 11.50 17.97 -2.06
CA HIS A 216 10.43 18.23 -3.01
C HIS A 216 9.36 19.19 -2.47
N THR A 217 8.69 19.92 -3.37
CA THR A 217 7.69 20.95 -3.03
C THR A 217 6.28 20.60 -3.48
N GLU A 218 6.12 19.46 -4.16
CA GLU A 218 4.83 18.92 -4.58
C GLU A 218 3.96 18.56 -3.37
N SER A 219 2.66 18.93 -3.41
CA SER A 219 1.71 18.66 -2.32
C SER A 219 1.12 17.25 -2.32
N GLU A 220 1.25 16.52 -3.43
CA GLU A 220 0.59 15.24 -3.68
C GLU A 220 1.50 14.32 -4.52
N VAL A 221 1.37 13.00 -4.36
CA VAL A 221 2.05 11.99 -5.18
C VAL A 221 1.23 11.77 -6.46
N PRO A 222 1.72 12.25 -7.63
CA PRO A 222 0.93 12.30 -8.86
C PRO A 222 0.64 10.89 -9.37
N ASP A 223 -0.50 10.71 -10.04
CA ASP A 223 -0.82 9.41 -10.63
C ASP A 223 0.07 9.13 -11.86
N PRO A 224 0.90 8.06 -11.85
CA PRO A 224 1.96 7.90 -12.83
C PRO A 224 1.46 7.48 -14.21
N TYR A 225 0.18 7.11 -14.36
CA TYR A 225 -0.37 6.59 -15.62
C TYR A 225 -0.34 7.64 -16.75
N TYR A 226 -0.36 8.93 -16.43
CA TYR A 226 -0.33 10.02 -17.42
C TYR A 226 1.09 10.47 -17.80
N GLY A 227 2.12 10.09 -17.03
CA GLY A 227 3.52 10.54 -17.20
C GLY A 227 4.42 9.57 -17.98
N GLY A 228 3.87 8.50 -18.57
CA GLY A 228 4.66 7.44 -19.20
C GLY A 228 5.67 6.81 -18.24
N PRO A 229 6.83 6.30 -18.72
CA PRO A 229 7.85 5.71 -17.85
C PRO A 229 8.43 6.67 -16.81
N GLN A 230 8.54 7.97 -17.12
CA GLN A 230 9.08 8.98 -16.22
C GLN A 230 8.15 9.27 -15.03
N GLY A 231 6.83 9.10 -15.20
CA GLY A 231 5.87 9.23 -14.10
C GLY A 231 6.12 8.26 -12.95
N PHE A 232 6.59 7.04 -13.24
CA PHE A 232 6.92 6.05 -12.20
C PHE A 232 8.18 6.44 -11.42
N GLU A 233 9.21 6.93 -12.12
CA GLU A 233 10.44 7.40 -11.46
C GLU A 233 10.15 8.62 -10.58
N LYS A 234 9.37 9.60 -11.07
CA LYS A 234 8.99 10.78 -10.28
C LYS A 234 8.18 10.43 -9.03
N VAL A 235 7.32 9.43 -9.09
CA VAL A 235 6.62 8.90 -7.90
C VAL A 235 7.62 8.33 -6.90
N LEU A 236 8.60 7.54 -7.35
CA LEU A 236 9.62 6.97 -6.45
C LEU A 236 10.50 8.06 -5.83
N ASP A 237 10.87 9.11 -6.57
CA ASP A 237 11.66 10.24 -6.05
C ASP A 237 10.96 10.98 -4.90
N LEU A 238 9.65 11.19 -5.02
CA LEU A 238 8.82 11.79 -3.97
C LEU A 238 8.68 10.86 -2.77
N LEU A 239 8.48 9.55 -3.02
CA LEU A 239 8.34 8.56 -1.95
C LEU A 239 9.64 8.36 -1.17
N GLU A 240 10.80 8.37 -1.82
CA GLU A 240 12.10 8.24 -1.14
C GLU A 240 12.39 9.44 -0.23
N ASP A 241 12.12 10.68 -0.69
CA ASP A 241 12.22 11.90 0.11
C ASP A 241 11.25 11.91 1.31
N ALA A 242 9.98 11.64 1.05
CA ALA A 242 8.97 11.63 2.11
C ALA A 242 9.17 10.49 3.12
N CYS A 243 9.53 9.27 2.69
CA CYS A 243 9.75 8.13 3.58
C CYS A 243 11.00 8.27 4.45
N GLU A 244 12.09 8.85 3.92
CA GLU A 244 13.31 9.11 4.69
C GLU A 244 13.03 10.13 5.80
N SER A 245 12.41 11.25 5.44
CA SER A 245 12.01 12.31 6.36
C SER A 245 11.00 11.84 7.40
N LEU A 246 10.03 11.00 7.02
CA LEU A 246 9.06 10.36 7.90
C LEU A 246 9.74 9.45 8.93
N LEU A 247 10.68 8.61 8.49
CA LEU A 247 11.39 7.69 9.38
C LEU A 247 12.23 8.46 10.41
N ASP A 248 12.92 9.52 9.99
CA ASP A 248 13.63 10.43 10.90
C ASP A 248 12.70 11.03 11.97
N SER A 249 11.52 11.52 11.55
CA SER A 249 10.53 12.10 12.47
C SER A 249 10.02 11.10 13.50
N ILE A 250 9.64 9.88 13.08
CA ILE A 250 9.12 8.87 14.01
C ILE A 250 10.21 8.41 14.99
N VAL A 251 11.45 8.23 14.54
CA VAL A 251 12.57 7.85 15.41
C VAL A 251 12.90 8.96 16.41
N ALA A 252 12.87 10.23 15.99
CA ALA A 252 13.10 11.36 16.89
C ALA A 252 11.98 11.51 17.95
N GLU A 253 10.71 11.37 17.54
CA GLU A 253 9.56 11.39 18.45
C GLU A 253 9.66 10.24 19.48
N ASN A 254 9.89 9.00 19.05
CA ASN A 254 10.02 7.86 19.96
C ASN A 254 11.23 7.95 20.91
N ALA A 255 12.35 8.51 20.45
CA ALA A 255 13.51 8.77 21.30
C ALA A 255 13.21 9.80 22.39
N SER A 256 12.42 10.85 22.08
CA SER A 256 12.01 11.86 23.05
C SER A 256 10.98 11.38 24.09
N VAL A 257 10.28 10.27 23.80
CA VAL A 257 9.32 9.63 24.72
C VAL A 257 9.99 8.60 25.64
N SER A 258 11.23 8.18 25.32
CA SER A 258 11.97 7.13 26.03
C SER A 258 13.12 7.66 26.92
N ALA A 259 13.24 8.98 27.06
CA ALA A 259 14.33 9.68 27.76
C ALA A 259 13.80 10.56 28.91
#